data_AF-A0A7V9T4R3-F1
#
_entry.id   AF-A0A7V9T4R3-F1
#
_cell.length_a   1.000
_cell.length_b   1.000
_cell.length_c   1.000
_cell.angle_alpha   90.00
_cell.angle_beta   90.00
_cell.angle_gamma   90.00
#
_symmetry.space_group_name_H-M   'P 1'
#
loop_
_entity.id
_entity.type
_entity.pdbx_description
1 polymer ?
#
loop_
_entity_poly.entity_id
_entity_poly.type
_entity_poly.pdbx_seq_one_letter_code
_entity_poly.pdbx_strand_id
1 'polypeptide(L)'
;MAVVVTRQAPGSAQEAADVLHDAARRRAQVRIVGAGTKAWGREGAPADIELTTAALDAIVEHNEGDFTVIAQAGLGVAALQERLAAAGQMLALDAPDEGATLGGLVASGDSGPLRHRFNAPRDLVIGVQVALPDGTVARAGGRVIKNVAGYDLSKLLCGSFGTLGLISEVAVRLHPRPPTTATAVGTGVDPRA
;
A
#
# COMPACT_ATOMS: atom_id res chain seq x y z
N MET A 1 18.39 -4.41 -28.46
CA MET A 1 17.83 -3.04 -28.48
C MET A 1 17.36 -2.72 -27.08
N ALA A 2 17.80 -1.62 -26.48
CA ALA A 2 17.30 -1.22 -25.17
C ALA A 2 15.82 -0.85 -25.30
N VAL A 3 14.95 -1.54 -24.57
CA VAL A 3 13.52 -1.19 -24.49
C VAL A 3 13.44 0.13 -23.75
N VAL A 4 12.94 1.18 -24.41
CA VAL A 4 12.73 2.48 -23.77
C VAL A 4 11.45 2.39 -22.94
N VAL A 5 11.61 2.27 -21.63
CA VAL A 5 10.49 2.27 -20.69
C VAL A 5 10.07 3.71 -20.43
N THR A 6 8.81 4.05 -20.74
CA THR A 6 8.28 5.39 -20.45
C THR A 6 7.81 5.46 -19.01
N ARG A 7 8.40 6.35 -18.20
CA ARG A 7 7.97 6.56 -16.81
C ARG A 7 6.92 7.67 -16.73
N GLN A 8 5.82 7.41 -16.04
CA GLN A 8 4.71 8.37 -15.84
C GLN A 8 4.29 8.41 -14.37
N ALA A 9 4.01 9.60 -13.84
CA ALA A 9 3.64 9.84 -12.44
C ALA A 9 2.30 10.59 -12.38
N PRO A 10 1.15 9.91 -12.46
CA PRO A 10 -0.17 10.55 -12.41
C PRO A 10 -0.39 11.22 -11.04
N GLY A 11 -0.95 12.42 -11.06
CA GLY A 11 -1.31 13.19 -9.86
C GLY A 11 -2.70 12.86 -9.31
N SER A 12 -3.47 12.02 -10.01
CA SER A 12 -4.79 11.57 -9.58
C SER A 12 -5.10 10.14 -10.01
N ALA A 13 -6.11 9.53 -9.38
CA ALA A 13 -6.59 8.21 -9.79
C ALA A 13 -7.20 8.20 -11.19
N GLN A 14 -7.82 9.31 -11.60
CA GLN A 14 -8.37 9.43 -12.94
C GLN A 14 -7.25 9.45 -13.99
N GLU A 15 -6.21 10.25 -13.77
CA GLU A 15 -5.03 10.24 -14.66
C GLU A 15 -4.39 8.85 -14.73
N ALA A 16 -4.29 8.13 -13.61
CA ALA A 16 -3.79 6.77 -13.60
C ALA A 16 -4.68 5.82 -14.42
N ALA A 17 -6.02 5.93 -14.29
CA ALA A 17 -6.97 5.12 -15.03
C ALA A 17 -6.91 5.42 -16.55
N ASP A 18 -6.75 6.69 -16.92
CA ASP A 18 -6.61 7.11 -18.32
C ASP A 18 -5.35 6.51 -18.96
N VAL A 19 -4.22 6.53 -18.24
CA VAL A 19 -2.96 5.91 -18.69
C VAL A 19 -3.11 4.40 -18.84
N LEU A 20 -3.74 3.74 -17.86
CA LEU A 20 -3.98 2.29 -17.90
C LEU A 20 -4.92 1.91 -19.05
N HIS A 21 -5.96 2.69 -19.29
CA HIS A 21 -6.92 2.49 -20.37
C HIS A 21 -6.27 2.61 -21.75
N ASP A 22 -5.47 3.66 -21.96
CA ASP A 22 -4.75 3.85 -23.22
C ASP A 22 -3.69 2.75 -23.44
N ALA A 23 -2.98 2.35 -22.37
CA ALA A 23 -2.04 1.23 -22.44
C ALA A 23 -2.74 -0.09 -22.81
N ALA A 24 -3.91 -0.37 -22.22
CA ALA A 24 -4.70 -1.56 -22.53
C ALA A 24 -5.15 -1.59 -24.00
N ARG A 25 -5.61 -0.45 -24.54
CA ARG A 25 -5.98 -0.31 -25.96
C ARG A 25 -4.82 -0.56 -26.90
N ARG A 26 -3.61 -0.15 -26.51
CA ARG A 26 -2.37 -0.35 -27.28
C ARG A 26 -1.68 -1.69 -27.01
N ARG A 27 -2.22 -2.51 -26.10
CA ARG A 27 -1.61 -3.75 -25.58
C ARG A 27 -0.19 -3.53 -25.02
N ALA A 28 0.06 -2.37 -24.44
CA ALA A 28 1.31 -2.03 -23.79
C ALA A 28 1.39 -2.68 -22.40
N GLN A 29 2.55 -3.20 -22.03
CA GLN A 29 2.83 -3.77 -20.71
C GLN A 29 3.09 -2.65 -19.71
N VAL A 30 2.29 -2.60 -18.65
CA VAL A 30 2.44 -1.60 -17.57
C VAL A 30 2.98 -2.27 -16.32
N ARG A 31 3.97 -1.64 -15.71
CA ARG A 31 4.47 -1.97 -14.38
C ARG A 31 4.15 -0.82 -13.43
N ILE A 32 3.45 -1.13 -12.34
CA ILE A 32 3.16 -0.15 -11.29
C ILE A 32 4.29 -0.17 -10.27
N VAL A 33 4.83 1.01 -9.94
CA VAL A 33 6.01 1.14 -9.08
C VAL A 33 5.78 2.18 -7.98
N GLY A 34 5.91 1.76 -6.73
CA GLY A 34 6.02 2.67 -5.59
C GLY A 34 7.43 3.28 -5.50
N ALA A 35 8.10 3.07 -4.38
CA ALA A 35 9.51 3.46 -4.20
C ALA A 35 10.53 2.43 -4.74
N GLY A 36 10.08 1.28 -5.27
CA GLY A 36 10.97 0.25 -5.82
C GLY A 36 11.78 -0.53 -4.78
N THR A 37 11.32 -0.57 -3.52
CA THR A 37 12.11 -1.13 -2.40
C THR A 37 12.03 -2.66 -2.25
N LYS A 38 11.16 -3.32 -3.01
CA LYS A 38 10.84 -4.76 -2.84
C LYS A 38 11.70 -5.60 -3.78
N ALA A 39 13.01 -5.61 -3.55
CA ALA A 39 13.97 -6.35 -4.39
C ALA A 39 13.75 -7.87 -4.40
N TRP A 40 13.12 -8.41 -3.34
CA TRP A 40 12.69 -9.80 -3.23
C TRP A 40 11.41 -10.11 -4.02
N GLY A 41 10.68 -9.06 -4.44
CA GLY A 41 9.47 -9.19 -5.23
C GLY A 41 9.76 -9.73 -6.62
N ARG A 42 8.72 -10.22 -7.29
CA ARG A 42 8.84 -10.78 -8.64
C ARG A 42 9.38 -9.71 -9.59
N GLU A 43 10.55 -9.95 -10.17
CA GLU A 43 11.06 -9.14 -11.28
C GLU A 43 10.03 -9.24 -12.41
N GLY A 44 9.35 -8.12 -12.68
CA GLY A 44 8.25 -8.09 -13.64
C GLY A 44 8.75 -8.42 -15.04
N ALA A 45 7.84 -8.89 -15.90
CA ALA A 45 8.09 -8.88 -17.35
C ALA A 45 8.56 -7.48 -17.80
N PRO A 46 9.28 -7.38 -18.94
CA PRO A 46 9.57 -6.08 -19.54
C PRO A 46 8.32 -5.20 -19.54
N ALA A 47 8.48 -3.92 -19.22
CA ALA A 47 7.38 -2.98 -19.19
C ALA A 47 7.61 -1.93 -20.27
N ASP A 48 6.58 -1.60 -21.03
CA ASP A 48 6.60 -0.45 -21.93
C ASP A 48 6.42 0.85 -21.13
N ILE A 49 5.65 0.77 -20.04
CA ILE A 49 5.30 1.89 -19.17
C ILE A 49 5.57 1.55 -17.71
N GLU A 50 6.32 2.41 -17.02
CA GLU A 50 6.40 2.42 -15.56
C GLU A 50 5.49 3.50 -15.00
N LEU A 51 4.38 3.07 -14.40
CA LEU A 51 3.40 3.94 -13.78
C LEU A 51 3.72 4.07 -12.28
N THR A 52 4.24 5.21 -11.86
CA THR A 52 4.69 5.42 -10.49
C THR A 52 3.66 6.16 -9.63
N THR A 53 3.53 5.77 -8.37
CA THR A 53 2.66 6.46 -7.40
C THR A 53 3.32 7.67 -6.74
N ALA A 54 4.52 8.07 -7.14
CA ALA A 54 5.29 9.12 -6.47
C ALA A 54 4.59 10.49 -6.37
N ALA A 55 3.67 10.81 -7.28
CA ALA A 55 2.87 12.06 -7.24
C ALA A 55 1.59 11.94 -6.39
N LEU A 56 1.34 10.78 -5.79
CA LEU A 56 0.21 10.48 -4.91
C LEU A 56 0.71 10.34 -3.47
N ASP A 57 1.20 11.41 -2.86
CA ASP A 57 1.95 11.40 -1.59
C ASP A 57 1.29 12.16 -0.42
N ALA A 58 0.00 12.46 -0.51
CA ALA A 58 -0.73 13.21 0.52
C ALA A 58 -1.53 12.31 1.50
N ILE A 59 -1.73 12.81 2.73
CA ILE A 59 -2.84 12.37 3.59
C ILE A 59 -4.11 13.05 3.08
N VAL A 60 -5.12 12.26 2.73
CA VAL A 60 -6.42 12.74 2.25
C VAL A 60 -7.31 13.11 3.43
N GLU A 61 -7.32 12.27 4.46
CA GLU A 61 -8.16 12.45 5.65
C GLU A 61 -7.53 11.72 6.83
N HIS A 62 -7.46 12.36 8.00
CA HIS A 62 -7.02 11.73 9.25
C HIS A 62 -8.09 11.96 10.30
N ASN A 63 -8.80 10.89 10.68
CA ASN A 63 -9.82 10.92 11.72
C ASN A 63 -9.22 10.30 12.99
N GLU A 64 -8.70 11.19 13.84
CA GLU A 64 -8.06 10.82 15.10
C GLU A 64 -9.04 10.10 16.05
N GLY A 65 -10.29 10.58 16.14
CA GLY A 65 -11.30 10.02 17.04
C GLY A 65 -11.65 8.57 16.72
N ASP A 66 -11.69 8.22 15.44
CA ASP A 66 -12.03 6.87 14.98
C ASP A 66 -10.80 5.98 14.73
N PHE A 67 -9.58 6.49 14.96
CA PHE A 67 -8.34 5.80 14.64
C PHE A 67 -8.31 5.33 13.18
N THR A 68 -8.60 6.23 12.24
CA THR A 68 -8.52 5.91 10.81
C THR A 68 -7.80 7.00 10.02
N VAL A 69 -7.11 6.60 8.96
CA VAL A 69 -6.49 7.53 8.01
C VAL A 69 -6.73 7.03 6.59
N ILE A 70 -7.01 7.97 5.70
CA ILE A 70 -7.01 7.79 4.26
C ILE A 70 -5.79 8.52 3.72
N ALA A 71 -4.88 7.79 3.08
CA ALA A 71 -3.68 8.34 2.52
C ALA A 71 -3.44 7.82 1.10
N GLN A 72 -2.78 8.64 0.30
CA GLN A 72 -2.43 8.28 -1.06
C GLN A 72 -1.32 7.23 -1.08
N ALA A 73 -1.34 6.39 -2.11
CA ALA A 73 -0.54 5.16 -2.20
C ALA A 73 0.98 5.39 -2.35
N GLY A 74 1.40 6.57 -2.78
CA GLY A 74 2.79 6.99 -2.87
C GLY A 74 3.36 7.53 -1.57
N LEU A 75 2.53 7.85 -0.57
CA LEU A 75 3.02 8.36 0.70
C LEU A 75 3.93 7.32 1.38
N GLY A 76 5.15 7.75 1.73
CA GLY A 76 6.11 6.93 2.45
C GLY A 76 5.58 6.50 3.81
N VAL A 77 5.76 5.22 4.17
CA VAL A 77 5.27 4.67 5.45
C VAL A 77 5.90 5.41 6.64
N ALA A 78 7.20 5.72 6.58
CA ALA A 78 7.88 6.48 7.62
C ALA A 78 7.29 7.90 7.78
N ALA A 79 7.07 8.61 6.67
CA ALA A 79 6.46 9.94 6.69
C ALA A 79 5.01 9.92 7.22
N LEU A 80 4.25 8.87 6.89
CA LEU A 80 2.92 8.65 7.47
C LEU A 80 3.02 8.42 8.98
N GLN A 81 3.91 7.53 9.43
CA GLN A 81 4.13 7.24 10.85
C GLN A 81 4.48 8.49 11.65
N GLU A 82 5.36 9.34 11.15
CA GLU A 82 5.74 10.62 11.79
C GLU A 82 4.54 11.55 11.97
N ARG A 83 3.68 11.67 10.95
CA ARG A 83 2.47 12.51 11.02
C ARG A 83 1.46 11.97 12.03
N LEU A 84 1.23 10.66 12.04
CA LEU A 84 0.32 9.99 12.97
C LEU A 84 0.81 10.08 14.43
N ALA A 85 2.14 10.12 14.62
CA ALA A 85 2.73 10.20 15.95
C ALA A 85 2.37 11.49 16.70
N ALA A 86 2.08 12.58 15.99
CA ALA A 86 1.61 13.84 16.58
C ALA A 86 0.26 13.69 17.31
N ALA A 87 -0.60 12.78 16.84
CA ALA A 87 -1.87 12.42 17.47
C ALA A 87 -1.74 11.26 18.48
N GLY A 88 -0.51 10.80 18.78
CA GLY A 88 -0.29 9.61 19.62
C GLY A 88 -0.74 8.31 18.96
N GLN A 89 -0.84 8.27 17.62
CA GLN A 89 -1.30 7.13 16.85
C GLN A 89 -0.18 6.51 16.02
N MET A 90 -0.39 5.27 15.58
CA MET A 90 0.50 4.55 14.68
C MET A 90 -0.30 3.67 13.70
N LEU A 91 0.20 3.53 12.48
CA LEU A 91 -0.11 2.39 11.63
C LEU A 91 0.74 1.22 12.12
N ALA A 92 0.10 0.17 12.63
CA ALA A 92 0.79 -0.95 13.26
C ALA A 92 1.34 -1.96 12.22
N LEU A 93 2.10 -1.44 11.25
CA LEU A 93 2.80 -2.19 10.21
C LEU A 93 4.27 -1.78 10.21
N ASP A 94 5.15 -2.75 10.31
CA ASP A 94 6.60 -2.62 10.49
C ASP A 94 7.37 -3.39 9.42
N ALA A 95 6.89 -3.33 8.18
CA ALA A 95 7.55 -3.95 7.04
C ALA A 95 9.05 -3.55 7.00
N PRO A 96 9.97 -4.50 6.77
CA PRO A 96 11.40 -4.31 6.99
C PRO A 96 12.07 -3.43 5.93
N ASP A 97 11.46 -3.30 4.75
CA ASP A 97 12.05 -2.53 3.65
C ASP A 97 11.91 -1.02 3.90
N GLU A 98 13.04 -0.37 4.19
CA GLU A 98 13.12 1.08 4.34
C GLU A 98 12.64 1.82 3.07
N GLY A 99 12.03 2.99 3.26
CA GLY A 99 11.53 3.82 2.15
C GLY A 99 10.29 3.27 1.43
N ALA A 100 9.65 2.21 1.93
CA ALA A 100 8.41 1.68 1.34
C ALA A 100 7.28 2.73 1.33
N THR A 101 6.45 2.69 0.28
CA THR A 101 5.22 3.48 0.19
C THR A 101 4.03 2.68 0.71
N LEU A 102 2.98 3.37 1.18
CA LEU A 102 1.77 2.74 1.71
C LEU A 102 1.13 1.77 0.69
N GLY A 103 0.98 2.21 -0.56
CA GLY A 103 0.44 1.38 -1.62
C GLY A 103 1.35 0.20 -1.98
N GLY A 104 2.67 0.41 -1.96
CA GLY A 104 3.65 -0.67 -2.17
C GLY A 104 3.54 -1.74 -1.10
N LEU A 105 3.47 -1.34 0.17
CA LEU A 105 3.30 -2.23 1.32
C LEU A 105 2.01 -3.05 1.23
N VAL A 106 0.89 -2.42 0.88
CA VAL A 106 -0.40 -3.11 0.69
C VAL A 106 -0.32 -4.06 -0.51
N ALA A 107 0.16 -3.59 -1.66
CA ALA A 107 0.22 -4.39 -2.88
C ALA A 107 1.12 -5.63 -2.73
N SER A 108 2.21 -5.54 -1.95
CA SER A 108 3.07 -6.70 -1.67
C SER A 108 2.60 -7.55 -0.48
N GLY A 109 1.69 -7.04 0.36
CA GLY A 109 1.28 -7.70 1.60
C GLY A 109 2.43 -7.82 2.62
N ASP A 110 3.42 -6.94 2.52
CA ASP A 110 4.65 -7.00 3.29
C ASP A 110 4.41 -6.71 4.78
N SER A 111 4.98 -7.53 5.65
CA SER A 111 4.64 -7.57 7.07
C SER A 111 5.89 -7.86 7.92
N GLY A 112 6.07 -7.09 8.99
CA GLY A 112 7.08 -7.38 10.00
C GLY A 112 6.51 -8.07 11.25
N PRO A 113 7.32 -8.20 12.32
CA PRO A 113 6.95 -8.84 13.58
C PRO A 113 5.69 -8.32 14.26
N LEU A 114 5.32 -7.04 14.10
CA LEU A 114 4.10 -6.48 14.71
C LEU A 114 2.83 -7.23 14.29
N ARG A 115 2.86 -7.95 13.15
CA ARG A 115 1.74 -8.76 12.69
C ARG A 115 1.24 -9.78 13.72
N HIS A 116 2.09 -10.26 14.62
CA HIS A 116 1.68 -11.21 15.66
C HIS A 116 0.65 -10.63 16.63
N ARG A 117 0.69 -9.31 16.84
CA ARG A 117 -0.23 -8.60 17.73
C ARG A 117 -1.32 -7.85 16.96
N PHE A 118 -0.96 -7.26 15.82
CA PHE A 118 -1.82 -6.31 15.11
C PHE A 118 -2.42 -6.85 13.81
N ASN A 119 -2.03 -8.08 13.40
CA ASN A 119 -2.38 -8.76 12.14
C ASN A 119 -1.67 -8.18 10.90
N ALA A 120 -1.98 -8.72 9.72
CA ALA A 120 -1.29 -8.37 8.47
C ALA A 120 -1.89 -7.10 7.83
N PRO A 121 -1.22 -6.46 6.84
CA PRO A 121 -1.77 -5.30 6.12
C PRO A 121 -3.20 -5.50 5.64
N ARG A 122 -3.51 -6.71 5.14
CA ARG A 122 -4.85 -7.15 4.72
C ARG A 122 -5.94 -6.92 5.77
N ASP A 123 -5.59 -7.02 7.05
CA ASP A 123 -6.51 -6.90 8.19
C ASP A 123 -6.60 -5.45 8.72
N LEU A 124 -5.67 -4.59 8.32
CA LEU A 124 -5.66 -3.17 8.69
C LEU A 124 -6.27 -2.27 7.61
N VAL A 125 -6.26 -2.69 6.36
CA VAL A 125 -6.94 -1.99 5.26
C VAL A 125 -8.45 -2.13 5.42
N ILE A 126 -9.15 -1.00 5.49
CA ILE A 126 -10.61 -0.91 5.60
C ILE A 126 -11.27 -0.32 4.35
N GLY A 127 -10.46 0.23 3.44
CA GLY A 127 -10.91 0.70 2.14
C GLY A 127 -9.77 1.04 1.20
N VAL A 128 -10.08 1.11 -0.09
CA VAL A 128 -9.13 1.39 -1.17
C VAL A 128 -9.82 2.17 -2.28
N GLN A 129 -9.04 2.97 -2.99
CA GLN A 129 -9.38 3.49 -4.31
C GLN A 129 -8.38 2.91 -5.31
N VAL A 130 -8.88 2.39 -6.43
CA VAL A 130 -8.08 1.69 -7.43
C VAL A 130 -8.44 2.17 -8.84
N ALA A 131 -7.42 2.45 -9.64
CA ALA A 131 -7.54 2.70 -11.07
C ALA A 131 -7.35 1.40 -11.86
N LEU A 132 -8.31 1.10 -12.73
CA LEU A 132 -8.39 -0.16 -13.48
C LEU A 132 -8.03 0.02 -14.97
N PRO A 133 -7.60 -1.04 -15.67
CA PRO A 133 -7.22 -0.99 -17.09
C PRO A 133 -8.36 -0.70 -18.08
N ASP A 134 -9.61 -0.76 -17.65
CA ASP A 134 -10.76 -0.36 -18.45
C ASP A 134 -11.05 1.15 -18.37
N GLY A 135 -10.29 1.90 -17.57
CA GLY A 135 -10.49 3.34 -17.32
C GLY A 135 -11.39 3.62 -16.11
N THR A 136 -11.86 2.59 -15.40
CA THR A 136 -12.69 2.74 -14.21
C THR A 136 -11.83 3.13 -13.00
N VAL A 137 -12.26 4.14 -12.25
CA VAL A 137 -11.80 4.37 -10.86
C VAL A 137 -12.81 3.73 -9.91
N ALA A 138 -12.43 2.61 -9.30
CA ALA A 138 -13.26 1.88 -8.37
C ALA A 138 -12.90 2.21 -6.91
N ARG A 139 -13.89 2.13 -6.03
CA ARG A 139 -13.72 2.21 -4.59
C ARG A 139 -14.29 0.96 -3.93
N ALA A 140 -13.58 0.45 -2.94
CA ALA A 140 -14.04 -0.68 -2.15
C ALA A 140 -13.76 -0.46 -0.67
N GLY A 141 -14.60 -1.03 0.19
CA GLY A 141 -14.56 -0.75 1.62
C GLY A 141 -15.07 0.66 1.93
N GLY A 142 -14.57 1.26 3.01
CA GLY A 142 -14.99 2.60 3.40
C GLY A 142 -14.11 3.18 4.51
N ARG A 143 -14.65 4.21 5.16
CA ARG A 143 -13.98 4.89 6.29
C ARG A 143 -14.24 4.20 7.63
N VAL A 144 -15.26 3.35 7.67
CA VAL A 144 -15.71 2.70 8.90
C VAL A 144 -15.10 1.30 9.02
N ILE A 145 -14.71 0.94 10.24
CA ILE A 145 -14.07 -0.35 10.54
C ILE A 145 -15.01 -1.54 10.27
N LYS A 146 -16.31 -1.35 10.52
CA LYS A 146 -17.33 -2.39 10.26
C LYS A 146 -18.03 -2.07 8.95
N ASN A 147 -17.75 -2.87 7.93
CA ASN A 147 -18.50 -2.89 6.68
C ASN A 147 -19.12 -4.29 6.49
N VAL A 148 -20.43 -4.35 6.30
CA VAL A 148 -21.20 -5.60 6.09
C VAL A 148 -21.80 -5.68 4.69
N ALA A 149 -21.49 -4.73 3.81
CA ALA A 149 -22.03 -4.67 2.46
C ALA A 149 -21.00 -5.10 1.41
N GLY A 150 -21.35 -6.12 0.62
CA GLY A 150 -20.59 -6.55 -0.55
C GLY A 150 -19.33 -7.35 -0.24
N TYR A 151 -18.51 -7.53 -1.28
CA TYR A 151 -17.23 -8.22 -1.18
C TYR A 151 -16.11 -7.29 -0.70
N ASP A 152 -15.21 -7.82 0.11
CA ASP A 152 -14.04 -7.09 0.61
C ASP A 152 -12.93 -7.04 -0.46
N LEU A 153 -13.13 -6.22 -1.49
CA LEU A 153 -12.16 -6.07 -2.58
C LEU A 153 -10.87 -5.37 -2.13
N SER A 154 -10.91 -4.61 -1.03
CA SER A 154 -9.69 -4.10 -0.36
C SER A 154 -8.72 -5.22 -0.01
N LYS A 155 -9.25 -6.33 0.52
CA LYS A 155 -8.44 -7.52 0.84
C LYS A 155 -7.92 -8.25 -0.38
N LEU A 156 -8.62 -8.18 -1.52
CA LEU A 156 -8.16 -8.77 -2.79
C LEU A 156 -6.92 -8.05 -3.34
N LEU A 157 -6.83 -6.73 -3.17
CA LEU A 157 -5.68 -5.95 -3.63
C LEU A 157 -4.43 -6.16 -2.78
N CYS A 158 -4.58 -6.61 -1.53
CA CYS A 158 -3.44 -6.93 -0.67
C CYS A 158 -2.69 -8.17 -1.18
N GLY A 159 -1.40 -8.02 -1.49
CA GLY A 159 -0.61 -9.09 -2.10
C GLY A 159 -0.85 -9.29 -3.60
N SER A 160 -1.53 -8.35 -4.27
CA SER A 160 -1.77 -8.41 -5.73
C SER A 160 -0.55 -8.04 -6.59
N PHE A 161 0.50 -7.47 -5.99
CA PHE A 161 1.68 -6.96 -6.68
C PHE A 161 1.34 -5.97 -7.82
N GLY A 162 0.23 -5.23 -7.70
CA GLY A 162 -0.22 -4.27 -8.72
C GLY A 162 -0.84 -4.89 -9.98
N THR A 163 -1.01 -6.22 -10.03
CA THR A 163 -1.54 -6.92 -11.22
C THR A 163 -3.03 -6.69 -11.47
N LEU A 164 -3.77 -6.20 -10.46
CA LEU A 164 -5.21 -5.96 -10.53
C LEU A 164 -5.58 -4.50 -10.79
N GLY A 165 -4.59 -3.59 -10.78
CA GLY A 165 -4.80 -2.15 -10.91
C GLY A 165 -3.87 -1.33 -10.03
N LEU A 166 -3.86 -0.01 -10.25
CA LEU A 166 -3.09 0.93 -9.44
C LEU A 166 -3.91 1.34 -8.22
N ILE A 167 -3.43 1.00 -7.03
CA ILE A 167 -3.97 1.53 -5.78
C ILE A 167 -3.58 3.01 -5.72
N SER A 168 -4.55 3.92 -5.66
CA SER A 168 -4.31 5.38 -5.57
C SER A 168 -4.44 5.91 -4.15
N GLU A 169 -5.38 5.36 -3.37
CA GLU A 169 -5.62 5.68 -1.96
C GLU A 169 -5.86 4.41 -1.16
N VAL A 170 -5.45 4.43 0.11
CA VAL A 170 -5.72 3.38 1.08
C VAL A 170 -6.30 4.01 2.34
N ALA A 171 -7.43 3.48 2.79
CA ALA A 171 -7.97 3.72 4.11
C ALA A 171 -7.52 2.60 5.04
N VAL A 172 -6.85 2.96 6.14
CA VAL A 172 -6.33 2.01 7.13
C VAL A 172 -6.80 2.39 8.54
N ARG A 173 -7.02 1.36 9.35
CA ARG A 173 -7.20 1.52 10.80
C ARG A 173 -5.85 1.74 11.49
N LEU A 174 -5.87 2.56 12.53
CA LEU A 174 -4.74 2.97 13.34
C LEU A 174 -4.82 2.34 14.72
N HIS A 175 -3.74 2.46 15.47
CA HIS A 175 -3.61 1.99 16.83
C HIS A 175 -2.98 3.08 17.70
N PRO A 176 -3.24 3.10 19.01
CA PRO A 176 -2.53 3.98 19.91
C PRO A 176 -1.05 3.60 19.97
N ARG A 177 -0.17 4.60 20.05
CA ARG A 177 1.24 4.34 20.34
C ARG A 177 1.38 3.77 21.75
N PRO A 178 2.17 2.70 21.94
CA PRO A 178 2.39 2.17 23.28
C PRO A 178 3.11 3.22 24.14
N PRO A 179 2.68 3.44 25.40
CA PRO A 179 3.35 4.37 26.30
C PRO A 179 4.75 3.88 26.70
N THR A 180 5.01 2.58 26.59
CA THR A 180 6.30 1.96 26.93
C THR A 180 6.53 0.72 26.05
N THR A 181 7.78 0.52 25.65
CA THR A 181 8.24 -0.68 24.93
C THR A 181 9.46 -1.26 25.64
N ALA A 182 9.53 -2.59 25.75
CA ALA A 182 10.68 -3.29 26.30
C ALA A 182 11.08 -4.43 25.35
N THR A 183 12.38 -4.61 25.14
CA THR A 183 12.93 -5.69 24.33
C THR A 183 13.75 -6.60 25.23
N ALA A 184 13.42 -7.89 25.26
CA ALA A 184 14.20 -8.92 25.93
C ALA A 184 14.93 -9.78 24.90
N VAL A 185 16.18 -10.14 25.18
CA VAL A 185 16.99 -11.03 24.34
C VAL A 185 17.38 -12.24 25.20
N GLY A 186 17.19 -13.43 24.65
CA GLY A 186 17.53 -14.69 25.32
C GLY A 186 18.28 -15.63 24.38
N THR A 187 19.12 -16.49 24.95
CA THR A 187 19.75 -17.60 24.24
C THR A 187 18.97 -18.89 24.51
N GLY A 188 18.85 -19.75 23.50
CA GLY A 188 18.22 -21.06 23.60
C GLY A 188 19.21 -22.18 23.30
N VAL A 189 18.89 -23.39 23.76
CA VAL A 189 19.53 -24.62 23.28
C VAL A 189 18.96 -24.95 21.90
N ASP A 190 19.78 -25.50 21.01
CA ASP A 190 19.34 -25.91 19.67
C ASP A 190 18.15 -26.90 19.82
N PRO A 191 16.97 -26.61 19.25
CA PRO A 191 15.82 -27.51 19.33
C PRO A 191 16.03 -28.85 18.61
N ARG A 192 17.15 -29.02 17.90
CA ARG A 192 17.56 -30.26 17.23
C ARG A 192 18.64 -31.05 17.99
N ALA A 193 19.17 -30.54 19.10
CA ALA A 193 20.18 -31.22 19.92
C ALA A 193 19.59 -32.36 20.76
#